data_AF-A0A9D4CU71-F1
#
_entry.id   AF-A0A9D4CU71-F1
#
_cell.length_a   1.000
_cell.length_b   1.000
_cell.length_c   1.000
_cell.angle_alpha   90.00
_cell.angle_beta   90.00
_cell.angle_gamma   90.00
#
_symmetry.space_group_name_H-M   'P 1'
#
loop_
_entity.id
_entity.type
_entity.pdbx_description
1 polymer ?
#
loop_
_entity_poly.entity_id
_entity_poly.type
_entity_poly.pdbx_seq_one_letter_code
_entity_poly.pdbx_strand_id
1 'polypeptide(L)'
;MTCNSEVETAYYSAKCRHYLPAVCIHCGTPDSLLDDSNAYVANLYSKYSIVRPICVSCRHSGKEAKTRGGRAKKFVIKQKVK
;
A
#
# COMPACT_ATOMS: atom_id res chain seq x y z
N MET A 1 1.26 28.98 -36.56
CA MET A 1 0.35 28.18 -35.71
C MET A 1 0.47 28.70 -34.30
N THR A 2 -0.46 29.57 -33.92
CA THR A 2 -0.53 30.24 -32.62
C THR A 2 -1.61 29.53 -31.79
N CYS A 3 -1.19 28.86 -30.72
CA CYS A 3 -2.06 28.15 -29.78
C CYS A 3 -2.67 29.20 -28.82
N ASN A 4 -3.90 29.66 -29.10
CA ASN A 4 -4.50 30.81 -28.41
C ASN A 4 -5.79 30.46 -27.63
N SER A 5 -5.95 29.20 -27.23
CA SER A 5 -7.06 28.80 -26.37
C SER A 5 -6.61 27.70 -25.44
N GLU A 6 -6.93 27.87 -24.15
CA GLU A 6 -6.88 26.80 -23.17
C GLU A 6 -7.82 25.70 -23.68
N VAL A 7 -7.27 24.56 -24.08
CA VAL A 7 -8.11 23.38 -24.32
C VAL A 7 -8.66 23.04 -22.95
N GLU A 8 -9.98 23.14 -22.76
CA GLU A 8 -10.65 22.52 -21.61
C GLU A 8 -10.23 21.05 -21.61
N THR A 9 -9.17 20.76 -20.85
CA THR A 9 -8.80 19.38 -20.56
C THR A 9 -9.96 18.91 -19.73
N ALA A 10 -10.80 18.06 -20.32
CA ALA A 10 -11.88 17.40 -19.63
C ALA A 10 -11.31 16.96 -18.28
N TYR A 11 -11.73 17.63 -17.22
CA TYR A 11 -11.36 17.25 -15.87
C TYR A 11 -11.92 15.84 -15.76
N TYR A 12 -11.07 14.83 -15.93
CA TYR A 12 -11.43 13.45 -15.64
C TYR A 12 -11.75 13.45 -14.16
N SER A 13 -13.03 13.62 -13.87
CA SER A 13 -13.57 13.62 -12.52
C SER A 13 -12.99 12.41 -11.81
N ALA A 14 -12.56 12.58 -10.57
CA ALA A 14 -11.91 11.58 -9.72
C ALA A 14 -12.85 10.41 -9.33
N LYS A 15 -13.58 9.86 -10.31
CA LYS A 15 -14.51 8.73 -10.23
C LYS A 15 -14.06 7.55 -11.10
N CYS A 16 -12.82 7.49 -11.55
CA CYS A 16 -12.20 6.21 -11.93
C CYS A 16 -11.84 5.41 -10.67
N ARG A 17 -12.87 5.09 -9.88
CA ARG A 17 -12.86 4.10 -8.80
C ARG A 17 -13.07 2.70 -9.40
N HIS A 18 -12.50 2.46 -10.58
CA HIS A 18 -12.46 1.14 -11.21
C HIS A 18 -11.22 0.45 -10.67
N TYR A 19 -11.43 -0.33 -9.61
CA TYR A 19 -10.61 -1.43 -9.11
C TYR A 19 -9.31 -1.66 -9.90
N LEU A 20 -8.27 -0.89 -9.59
CA LEU A 20 -6.93 -1.28 -10.03
C LEU A 20 -6.66 -2.66 -9.39
N PRO A 21 -6.31 -3.68 -10.20
CA PRO A 21 -6.04 -5.00 -9.66
C PRO A 21 -4.94 -4.90 -8.60
N ALA A 22 -5.07 -5.69 -7.54
CA ALA A 22 -3.99 -5.83 -6.59
C ALA A 22 -2.77 -6.33 -7.36
N VAL A 23 -1.68 -5.58 -7.32
CA VAL A 23 -0.41 -5.92 -7.96
C VAL A 23 0.74 -5.68 -7.00
N CYS A 24 1.80 -6.46 -7.13
CA CYS A 24 2.99 -6.34 -6.31
C CYS A 24 3.60 -4.95 -6.46
N ILE A 25 3.85 -4.28 -5.34
CA ILE A 25 4.42 -2.93 -5.33
C ILE A 25 5.83 -2.84 -5.91
N HIS A 26 6.54 -3.96 -6.03
CA HIS A 26 7.94 -4.01 -6.47
C HIS A 26 8.12 -4.41 -7.93
N CYS A 27 7.33 -5.37 -8.42
CA CYS A 27 7.48 -5.90 -9.78
C CYS A 27 6.20 -5.79 -10.62
N GLY A 28 5.09 -5.31 -10.05
CA GLY A 28 3.83 -5.13 -10.79
C GLY A 28 3.10 -6.42 -11.15
N THR A 29 3.59 -7.60 -10.76
CA THR A 29 2.89 -8.86 -11.02
C THR A 29 1.56 -8.91 -10.25
N PRO A 30 0.46 -9.34 -10.89
CA PRO A 30 -0.79 -9.68 -10.21
C PRO A 30 -0.74 -11.09 -9.59
N ASP A 31 0.26 -11.90 -9.92
CA ASP A 31 0.35 -13.30 -9.53
C ASP A 31 1.11 -13.51 -8.21
N SER A 32 0.81 -14.63 -7.54
CA SER A 32 1.49 -15.05 -6.32
C SER A 32 1.56 -13.95 -5.25
N LEU A 33 0.51 -13.13 -5.15
CA LEU A 33 0.41 -12.10 -4.13
C LEU A 33 0.18 -12.72 -2.77
N LEU A 34 0.84 -12.18 -1.76
CA LEU A 34 0.58 -12.55 -0.38
C LEU A 34 -0.76 -11.93 0.06
N ASP A 35 -1.67 -12.78 0.50
CA ASP A 35 -2.98 -12.41 1.06
C ASP A 35 -2.98 -12.42 2.59
N ASP A 36 -4.13 -12.12 3.18
CA ASP A 36 -4.34 -12.02 4.63
C ASP A 36 -4.12 -13.35 5.38
N SER A 37 -4.15 -14.48 4.70
CA SER A 37 -3.82 -15.80 5.28
C SER A 37 -2.33 -15.92 5.62
N ASN A 38 -1.47 -15.10 4.98
CA ASN A 38 -0.05 -15.12 5.27
C ASN A 38 0.25 -14.33 6.57
N ALA A 39 0.90 -14.99 7.54
CA ALA A 39 1.25 -14.39 8.83
C ALA A 39 2.02 -13.06 8.73
N TYR A 40 2.83 -12.87 7.67
CA TYR A 40 3.53 -11.62 7.42
C TYR A 40 2.54 -10.47 7.12
N VAL A 41 1.60 -10.70 6.22
CA VAL A 41 0.60 -9.70 5.80
C VAL A 41 -0.39 -9.42 6.92
N ALA A 42 -0.89 -10.46 7.60
CA ALA A 42 -1.76 -10.32 8.77
C ALA A 42 -1.11 -9.46 9.87
N ASN A 43 0.19 -9.66 10.16
CA ASN A 43 0.93 -8.85 11.12
C ASN A 43 1.01 -7.37 10.68
N LEU A 44 1.18 -7.09 9.39
CA LEU A 44 1.19 -5.72 8.87
C LEU A 44 -0.18 -5.07 9.00
N TYR A 45 -1.28 -5.74 8.66
CA TYR A 45 -2.63 -5.21 8.83
C TYR A 45 -3.00 -4.98 10.30
N SER A 46 -2.39 -5.70 11.23
CA SER A 46 -2.56 -5.42 12.68
C SER A 46 -1.93 -4.08 13.11
N LYS A 47 -0.93 -3.57 12.36
CA LYS A 47 -0.13 -2.39 12.71
C LYS A 47 -0.40 -1.18 11.83
N TYR A 48 -0.84 -1.40 10.60
CA TYR A 48 -0.98 -0.36 9.59
C TYR A 48 -2.37 -0.36 8.99
N SER A 49 -2.87 0.83 8.68
CA SER A 49 -4.19 0.97 8.07
C SER A 49 -4.18 0.69 6.56
N ILE A 50 -3.01 0.79 5.93
CA ILE A 50 -2.80 0.50 4.52
C ILE A 50 -1.58 -0.39 4.39
N VAL A 51 -1.74 -1.55 3.75
CA VAL A 51 -0.66 -2.46 3.34
C VAL A 51 -0.75 -2.62 1.83
N ARG A 52 0.34 -2.33 1.12
CA ARG A 52 0.41 -2.50 -0.35
C ARG A 52 0.75 -3.97 -0.66
N PRO A 53 0.11 -4.60 -1.66
CA PRO A 53 0.38 -6.00 -2.00
C PRO A 53 1.85 -6.24 -2.37
N ILE A 54 2.34 -7.43 -2.02
CA ILE A 54 3.67 -7.92 -2.37
C ILE A 54 3.56 -9.38 -2.81
N CYS A 55 4.31 -9.80 -3.82
CA CYS A 55 4.35 -11.20 -4.24
C CYS A 55 5.36 -12.03 -3.43
N VAL A 56 5.15 -13.34 -3.40
CA VAL A 56 6.02 -14.33 -2.74
C VAL A 56 7.48 -14.16 -3.19
N SER A 57 7.73 -14.05 -4.49
CA SER A 57 9.08 -13.94 -5.04
C SER A 57 9.82 -12.70 -4.53
N CYS A 58 9.15 -11.53 -4.54
CA CYS A 58 9.75 -10.30 -4.02
C CYS A 58 10.00 -10.40 -2.51
N ARG A 59 9.10 -11.05 -1.76
CA ARG A 59 9.30 -11.26 -0.33
C ARG A 59 10.47 -12.19 -0.02
N HIS A 60 10.65 -13.25 -0.82
CA HIS A 60 11.79 -14.17 -0.72
C HIS A 60 13.11 -13.49 -1.10
N SER A 61 13.10 -12.55 -2.05
CA SER A 61 14.26 -11.70 -2.37
C SER A 61 14.59 -10.65 -1.28
N GLY A 62 13.93 -10.68 -0.13
CA GLY A 62 14.17 -9.76 0.99
C GLY A 62 13.47 -8.41 0.86
N LYS A 63 12.58 -8.20 -0.12
CA LYS A 63 11.81 -6.96 -0.24
C LYS A 63 10.63 -6.97 0.73
N GLU A 64 10.29 -5.79 1.25
CA GLU A 64 9.18 -5.61 2.19
C GLU A 64 7.97 -4.92 1.56
N ALA A 65 6.77 -5.23 2.05
CA ALA A 65 5.55 -4.53 1.66
C ALA A 65 5.60 -3.07 2.14
N LYS A 66 5.13 -2.14 1.30
CA LYS A 66 4.99 -0.73 1.70
C LYS A 66 3.71 -0.56 2.54
N THR A 67 3.83 0.11 3.67
CA THR A 67 2.71 0.37 4.58
C THR A 67 2.50 1.87 4.83
N ARG A 68 1.28 2.26 5.19
CA ARG A 68 0.94 3.65 5.56
C ARG A 68 -0.11 3.67 6.68
N GLY A 69 -0.16 4.77 7.43
CA GLY A 69 -1.16 5.00 8.46
C GLY A 69 -0.94 4.07 9.66
N GLY A 70 0.29 4.06 10.17
CA GLY A 70 0.68 3.28 11.34
C GLY A 70 -0.26 3.56 12.50
N ARG A 71 -0.93 2.51 12.97
CA ARG A 71 -1.66 2.50 14.22
C ARG A 71 -0.59 2.31 15.29
N ALA A 72 -0.01 3.42 15.75
CA ALA A 72 0.91 3.38 16.86
C ALA A 72 0.22 2.64 18.01
N LYS A 73 0.65 1.40 18.31
CA LYS A 73 0.46 0.87 19.65
C LYS A 73 1.22 1.85 20.53
N LYS A 74 0.50 2.72 21.24
CA LYS A 74 1.07 3.49 22.35
C LYS A 74 1.77 2.46 23.24
N PHE A 75 3.09 2.34 23.10
CA PHE A 75 3.90 1.66 24.09
C PHE A 75 3.85 2.56 25.33
N VAL A 76 2.85 2.32 26.17
CA VAL A 76 2.84 2.82 27.53
C VAL A 76 3.89 2.01 28.26
N ILE A 77 5.13 2.48 28.26
CA ILE A 77 6.11 2.02 29.25
C ILE A 77 5.82 2.82 30.52
N LYS A 78 4.88 2.31 31.33
CA LYS A 78 4.81 2.65 32.76
C LYS A 78 5.82 1.75 33.48
N GLN A 79 6.83 2.36 34.10
CA GLN A 79 7.62 1.91 35.26
C GLN A 79 8.70 3.00 35.43
N LYS A 80 8.75 3.89 36.43
CA LYS A 80 8.56 3.87 37.89
C LYS A 80 9.45 2.83 38.61
N VAL A 81 10.68 3.24 38.91
CA VAL A 81 11.55 2.73 40.00
C VAL A 81 12.28 3.97 40.54
N LYS A 82 11.71 4.59 41.58
CA LYS A 82 12.14 4.60 43.00
C LYS A 82 13.44 5.35 43.21
#